data_AF-A0A9E5JFB2-F1
#
_entry.id   AF-A0A9E5JFB2-F1
#
_cell.length_a   1.000
_cell.length_b   1.000
_cell.length_c   1.000
_cell.angle_alpha   90.00
_cell.angle_beta   90.00
_cell.angle_gamma   90.00
#
_symmetry.space_group_name_H-M   'P 1'
#
loop_
_entity.id
_entity.type
_entity.pdbx_description
1 polymer ?
#
loop_
_entity_poly.entity_id
_entity_poly.type
_entity_poly.pdbx_seq_one_letter_code
_entity_poly.pdbx_strand_id
1 'polypeptide(L)' 'MRIVFLSTSVGPLGSGIGGGVELTLRTLAHGLSLRGHHVTVVAPRGSVIDRADADGPRLIEVDGEMHVPSQTLARSAEL' A
#
# COMPACT_ATOMS: atom_id res chain seq x y z
N MET A 1 18.39 2.67 5.79
CA MET A 1 18.15 1.39 5.07
C MET A 1 17.32 1.67 3.82
N ARG A 2 17.24 0.73 2.88
CA ARG A 2 16.33 0.79 1.72
C ARG A 2 15.21 -0.21 1.96
N ILE A 3 13.97 0.27 1.99
CA ILE A 3 12.79 -0.53 2.35
C ILE A 3 11.79 -0.44 1.22
N VAL A 4 11.25 -1.58 0.79
CA VAL A 4 10.19 -1.64 -0.21
C VAL A 4 8.93 -2.18 0.47
N PHE A 5 7.85 -1.40 0.40
CA PHE A 5 6.51 -1.86 0.72
C PHE A 5 5.78 -2.20 -0.57
N LEU A 6 5.20 -3.38 -0.62
CA LEU A 6 4.21 -3.76 -1.62
C LEU A 6 2.84 -3.58 -0.99
N SER A 7 2.01 -2.70 -1.55
CA SER A 7 0.68 -2.45 -1.01
C SER A 7 -0.26 -3.64 -1.24
N THR A 8 -1.44 -3.57 -0.62
CA THR A 8 -2.55 -4.45 -0.98
C THR A 8 -2.87 -4.36 -2.47
N SER A 9 -3.24 -5.49 -3.08
CA SER A 9 -3.73 -5.58 -4.46
C SER A 9 -5.26 -5.50 -4.55
N VAL A 10 -5.96 -5.24 -3.43
CA VAL A 10 -7.43 -5.18 -3.38
C VAL A 10 -7.95 -3.84 -3.94
N GLY A 11 -7.16 -2.77 -3.88
CA GLY A 11 -7.49 -1.47 -4.46
C GLY A 11 -6.33 -0.48 -4.38
N PRO A 12 -6.38 0.65 -5.12
CA PRO A 12 -5.36 1.70 -5.06
C PRO A 12 -5.34 2.37 -3.68
N LEU A 13 -4.15 2.79 -3.22
CA LEU A 13 -4.02 3.55 -1.98
C LEU A 13 -4.76 4.89 -2.09
N GLY A 14 -5.50 5.26 -1.05
CA GLY A 14 -6.35 6.45 -1.02
C GLY A 14 -7.80 6.21 -1.50
N SER A 15 -8.10 5.02 -2.01
CA SER A 15 -9.48 4.65 -2.37
C SER A 15 -10.34 4.26 -1.16
N GLY A 16 -9.72 3.83 -0.06
CA GLY A 16 -10.40 3.31 1.13
C GLY A 16 -10.79 1.83 1.04
N ILE A 17 -10.65 1.18 -0.12
CA ILE A 17 -11.00 -0.23 -0.34
C ILE A 17 -10.08 -1.16 0.47
N GLY A 18 -8.80 -0.80 0.62
CA GLY A 18 -7.82 -1.54 1.41
C GLY A 18 -8.02 -1.40 2.93
N GLY A 19 -8.93 -0.54 3.37
CA GLY A 19 -9.28 -0.34 4.77
C GLY A 19 -8.10 0.06 5.64
N GLY A 20 -7.99 -0.53 6.84
CA GLY A 20 -6.94 -0.19 7.81
C GLY A 20 -5.51 -0.42 7.30
N VAL A 21 -5.31 -1.28 6.29
CA VAL A 21 -4.00 -1.53 5.69
C VAL A 21 -3.42 -0.27 5.06
N GLU A 22 -4.27 0.57 4.44
CA GLU A 22 -3.83 1.82 3.80
C GLU A 22 -3.24 2.78 4.85
N LEU A 23 -3.95 2.94 5.98
CA LEU A 23 -3.51 3.78 7.08
C LEU A 23 -2.20 3.25 7.71
N THR A 24 -2.12 1.93 7.94
CA THR A 24 -0.92 1.31 8.51
C THR A 24 0.28 1.50 7.58
N LEU A 25 0.14 1.19 6.29
CA LEU A 25 1.22 1.35 5.31
C LEU A 25 1.68 2.80 5.26
N ARG A 26 0.75 3.75 5.18
CA ARG A 26 1.06 5.18 5.15
C ARG A 26 1.81 5.61 6.41
N THR A 27 1.30 5.26 7.58
CA THR A 27 1.93 5.63 8.87
C THR A 27 3.35 5.09 8.97
N LEU A 28 3.57 3.82 8.60
CA LEU A 28 4.89 3.21 8.62
C LEU A 28 5.82 3.82 7.58
N ALA A 29 5.35 4.04 6.35
CA ALA A 29 6.16 4.59 5.28
C ALA A 29 6.67 5.99 5.61
N HIS A 30 5.80 6.85 6.13
CA HIS A 30 6.21 8.18 6.62
C HIS A 30 7.13 8.09 7.84
N GLY A 31 6.75 7.30 8.86
CA GLY A 31 7.55 7.18 10.08
C GLY A 31 8.97 6.66 9.83
N LEU A 32 9.14 5.72 8.89
CA LEU A 32 10.45 5.23 8.49
C LEU A 32 11.22 6.26 7.65
N SER A 33 10.54 7.01 6.78
CA SER A 33 11.15 8.08 5.99
C SER A 33 11.70 9.20 6.88
N LEU A 34 10.92 9.65 7.87
CA LEU A 34 11.32 10.65 8.88
C LEU A 34 12.53 10.21 9.73
N ARG A 35 12.81 8.91 9.78
CA ARG A 35 13.98 8.34 10.49
C ARG A 35 15.19 8.16 9.57
N GLY A 36 15.16 8.73 8.37
CA GLY A 36 16.25 8.68 7.39
C GLY A 36 16.34 7.35 6.62
N HIS A 37 15.23 6.62 6.48
CA HIS A 37 15.19 5.44 5.62
C HIS A 37 14.62 5.78 4.25
N HIS A 38 15.18 5.17 3.20
CA HIS A 38 14.64 5.31 1.84
C HIS A 38 13.51 4.32 1.65
N VAL A 39 12.26 4.80 1.73
CA VAL A 39 11.07 3.97 1.55
C VAL A 39 10.55 4.12 0.12
N THR A 40 10.35 2.98 -0.53
CA THR A 40 9.61 2.89 -1.80
C THR A 40 8.34 2.10 -1.57
N VAL A 41 7.21 2.65 -2.02
CA VAL A 41 5.90 2.00 -2.01
C VAL A 41 5.57 1.62 -3.44
N VAL A 42 5.33 0.33 -3.67
CA VAL A 42 4.81 -0.20 -4.94
C VAL A 42 3.32 -0.46 -4.73
N ALA A 43 2.47 0.16 -5.56
CA ALA A 43 1.03 0.08 -5.40
C ALA A 43 0.28 0.10 -6.75
N PRO A 44 -0.98 -0.36 -6.80
CA PRO A 44 -1.78 -0.31 -8.04
C PRO A 44 -1.88 1.09 -8.63
N ARG A 45 -2.04 1.18 -9.95
CA ARG A 45 -2.30 2.46 -10.63
C ARG A 45 -3.50 3.21 -10.05
N GLY A 46 -3.38 4.53 -9.93
CA GLY A 46 -4.33 5.41 -9.26
C GLY A 46 -4.08 5.56 -7.77
N SER A 47 -3.02 4.95 -7.24
CA SER A 47 -2.66 5.09 -5.82
C SER A 47 -2.15 6.48 -5.51
N VAL A 48 -2.49 7.00 -4.35
CA VAL A 48 -1.94 8.25 -3.81
C VAL A 48 -1.25 8.00 -2.49
N ILE A 49 -0.12 8.69 -2.28
CA ILE A 49 0.56 8.76 -0.99
C ILE A 49 1.09 10.18 -0.82
N ASP A 50 0.72 10.80 0.30
CA ASP A 50 1.20 12.15 0.60
C ASP A 50 2.71 12.13 0.80
N ARG A 51 3.39 13.21 0.43
CA ARG A 51 4.80 13.43 0.76
C ARG A 51 4.85 14.55 1.79
N ALA A 52 5.37 14.24 2.98
CA ALA A 52 5.50 15.24 4.04
C ALA A 52 6.61 16.25 3.71
N ASP A 53 7.65 15.80 3.01
CA ASP A 53 8.86 16.54 2.65
C ASP A 53 9.55 15.86 1.45
N ALA A 54 10.71 16.39 1.06
CA ALA A 54 11.54 15.83 -0.01
C ALA A 54 12.00 14.38 0.28
N ASP A 55 12.11 14.02 1.57
CA ASP A 55 12.55 12.70 2.03
C ASP A 55 11.39 11.70 2.22
N GLY A 56 10.16 12.12 1.95
CA GLY A 56 8.96 11.29 2.05
C GLY A 56 8.99 10.07 1.12
N PRO A 57 8.10 9.09 1.36
CA PRO A 57 8.11 7.83 0.64
C PRO A 57 7.94 8.03 -0.87
N ARG A 58 8.68 7.27 -1.67
CA ARG A 58 8.56 7.26 -3.13
C ARG A 58 7.46 6.28 -3.55
N LEU A 59 6.52 6.73 -4.38
CA LEU A 59 5.52 5.87 -5.00
C LEU A 59 6.00 5.34 -6.35
N ILE A 60 5.80 4.05 -6.59
CA ILE A 60 5.85 3.40 -7.90
C ILE A 60 4.48 2.78 -8.14
N GLU A 61 3.79 3.26 -9.16
CA GLU A 61 2.54 2.65 -9.60
C GLU A 61 2.81 1.47 -10.53
N VAL A 62 2.03 0.41 -10.38
CA VAL A 62 2.10 -0.78 -11.23
C VAL A 62 0.73 -1.16 -11.76
N ASP A 63 0.73 -1.75 -12.95
CA ASP A 63 -0.44 -2.34 -13.58
C ASP A 63 -0.76 -3.73 -13.02
N GLY A 64 -2.01 -4.16 -13.16
CA GLY A 64 -2.47 -5.48 -12.78
C GLY A 64 -3.98 -5.55 -12.56
N GLU A 65 -4.47 -6.77 -12.33
CA GLU A 65 -5.86 -7.03 -11.95
C GLU A 65 -6.02 -6.97 -10.43
N MET A 66 -7.12 -6.38 -9.98
CA MET A 66 -7.40 -6.27 -8.54
C MET A 66 -7.78 -7.63 -7.96
N HIS A 67 -7.25 -7.93 -6.78
CA HIS A 67 -7.64 -9.12 -6.04
C HIS A 67 -9.03 -8.93 -5.42
N VAL A 68 -9.89 -9.94 -5.53
CA VAL A 68 -11.17 -9.97 -4.82
C VAL A 68 -10.89 -10.10 -3.32
N PRO A 69 -11.37 -9.18 -2.46
CA PRO A 69 -11.10 -9.23 -1.03
C PRO A 69 -11.45 -10.59 -0.44
N SER A 70 -10.54 -11.20 0.33
CA SER A 70 -10.79 -12.54 0.90
C SER A 70 -11.98 -12.58 1.86
N GLN A 71 -12.40 -11.44 2.40
CA GLN A 71 -13.56 -11.28 3.27
C GLN A 71 -14.89 -11.47 2.54
N THR A 72 -14.93 -11.22 1.23
CA THR A 72 -16.12 -11.40 0.39
C THR A 72 -16.10 -12.73 -0.36
N LEU A 73 -14.97 -13.46 -0.34
CA LEU A 73 -14.89 -14.81 -0.90
C LEU A 73 -15.62 -15.80 -0.01
N ALA A 74 -16.54 -16.57 -0.60
CA ALA A 74 -17.18 -17.69 0.06
C ALA A 74 -16.13 -18.76 0.40
N ARG A 75 -16.25 -19.38 1.59
CA ARG A 75 -15.45 -20.57 1.91
C ARG A 75 -15.93 -21.73 1.04
N SER A 76 -15.11 -22.12 0.07
CA SER A 76 -15.33 -23.28 -0.81
C SER A 76 -14.58 -24.54 -0.37
N ALA A 77 -14.13 -24.61 0.89
CA ALA A 77 -13.51 -25.82 1.41
C ALA A 77 -14.58 -26.89 1.63
N GLU A 78 -14.53 -27.97 0.85
CA GLU A 78 -15.19 -29.23 1.21
C GLU A 78 -14.45 -29.81 2.43
N LEU A 79 -15.19 -30.06 3.51
CA LEU A 79 -14.71 -30.72 4.73
C LEU A 79 -14.79 -32.24 4.57
#